data_AF-A0A7S3GMK4-F1
#
_entry.id   AF-A0A7S3GMK4-F1
#
_cell.length_a   1.000
_cell.length_b   1.000
_cell.length_c   1.000
_cell.angle_alpha   90.00
_cell.angle_beta   90.00
_cell.angle_gamma   90.00
#
_symmetry.space_group_name_H-M   'P 1'
#
loop_
_entity.id
_entity.type
_entity.pdbx_description
1 polymer ?
#
loop_
_entity_poly.entity_id
_entity_poly.type
_entity_poly.pdbx_seq_one_letter_code
_entity_poly.pdbx_strand_id
1 'polypeptide(L)'
;GYCVGITAGAMEVQEEYEDLYISISLTQKGYEKKEEVLDIVMAFVNEIRSCDLHRAYNDYQRRQEVEFDYDEQHAGVDYAKLLANKVLRVDCEGSLLAKSQILHAFDKEVMDKVSHYLDPAMAIVTMLANEEGVANNKYEEWFDLHYSSSPIDEKTRQKWSKIRTSDISPLLHLPIKNDFAPSHFDIVTTQVDGEEKKADSWWWYKQPIKLEAS
;
A
#
# COMPACT_ATOMS: atom_id res chain seq x y z
N GLY A 1 -1.13 -1.45 -20.38
CA GLY A 1 -2.50 -1.03 -20.01
C GLY A 1 -3.39 -2.23 -19.82
N TYR A 2 -3.07 -3.09 -18.85
CA TYR A 2 -4.00 -4.12 -18.36
C TYR A 2 -4.82 -3.59 -17.18
N CYS A 3 -4.23 -2.74 -16.34
CA CYS A 3 -4.90 -2.08 -15.23
C CYS A 3 -4.75 -0.56 -15.31
N VAL A 4 -5.57 0.14 -14.52
CA VAL A 4 -5.51 1.59 -14.29
C VAL A 4 -5.03 1.94 -12.88
N GLY A 5 -5.08 0.98 -11.96
CA GLY A 5 -4.64 1.15 -10.58
C GLY A 5 -4.43 -0.19 -9.88
N ILE A 6 -3.53 -0.19 -8.91
CA ILE A 6 -3.24 -1.32 -8.02
C ILE A 6 -3.12 -0.77 -6.61
N THR A 7 -3.78 -1.42 -5.66
CA THR A 7 -3.67 -1.13 -4.22
C THR A 7 -3.36 -2.43 -3.51
N ALA A 8 -2.46 -2.39 -2.52
CA ALA A 8 -2.17 -3.54 -1.68
C ALA A 8 -2.05 -3.07 -0.23
N GLY A 9 -2.40 -3.94 0.71
CA GLY A 9 -2.31 -3.64 2.13
C GLY A 9 -2.74 -4.81 3.01
N ALA A 10 -2.61 -4.60 4.31
CA ALA A 10 -3.21 -5.47 5.31
C ALA A 10 -4.58 -4.90 5.70
N MET A 11 -5.53 -5.79 5.95
CA MET A 11 -6.85 -5.47 6.49
C MET A 11 -7.07 -6.34 7.72
N GLU A 12 -7.33 -5.69 8.84
CA GLU A 12 -7.75 -6.37 10.06
C GLU A 12 -9.19 -6.85 9.89
N VAL A 13 -9.38 -8.17 9.96
CA VAL A 13 -10.70 -8.79 9.80
C VAL A 13 -11.30 -9.07 11.17
N GLN A 14 -10.48 -9.57 12.10
CA GLN A 14 -10.79 -9.86 13.50
C GLN A 14 -9.53 -9.60 14.35
N GLU A 15 -9.67 -9.62 15.68
CA GLU A 15 -8.56 -9.36 16.61
C GLU A 15 -7.40 -10.36 16.43
N GLU A 16 -7.69 -11.58 15.94
CA GLU A 16 -6.72 -12.67 15.80
C GLU A 16 -6.22 -12.92 14.36
N TYR A 17 -6.81 -12.30 13.34
CA TYR A 17 -6.47 -12.56 11.94
C TYR A 17 -6.49 -11.29 11.08
N GLU A 18 -5.46 -11.16 10.23
CA GLU A 18 -5.33 -10.11 9.22
C GLU A 18 -5.25 -10.73 7.82
N ASP A 19 -5.91 -10.09 6.86
CA ASP A 19 -5.81 -10.44 5.45
C ASP A 19 -4.84 -9.49 4.75
N LEU A 20 -3.93 -10.05 3.94
CA LEU A 20 -3.21 -9.26 2.94
C LEU A 20 -3.98 -9.31 1.63
N TYR A 21 -4.31 -8.14 1.08
CA TYR A 21 -5.03 -8.05 -0.18
C TYR A 21 -4.21 -7.31 -1.24
N ILE A 22 -4.48 -7.65 -2.50
CA ILE A 22 -4.05 -6.90 -3.68
C ILE A 22 -5.30 -6.68 -4.53
N SER A 23 -5.69 -5.42 -4.69
CA SER A 23 -6.84 -5.01 -5.50
C SER A 23 -6.35 -4.35 -6.78
N ILE A 24 -6.88 -4.78 -7.93
CA ILE A 24 -6.44 -4.31 -9.24
C ILE A 24 -7.67 -3.85 -10.03
N SER A 25 -7.69 -2.57 -10.41
CA SER A 25 -8.71 -2.04 -11.32
C SER A 25 -8.32 -2.36 -12.76
N LEU A 26 -8.98 -3.35 -13.34
CA LEU A 26 -8.69 -3.83 -14.70
C LEU A 26 -9.31 -2.91 -15.77
N THR A 27 -8.58 -2.78 -16.87
CA THR A 27 -9.14 -2.33 -18.16
C THR A 27 -9.83 -3.51 -18.84
N GLN A 28 -10.62 -3.24 -19.88
CA GLN A 28 -11.20 -4.30 -20.73
C GLN A 28 -10.14 -5.29 -21.25
N LYS A 29 -8.99 -4.78 -21.72
CA LYS A 29 -7.87 -5.60 -22.18
C LYS A 29 -7.29 -6.47 -21.06
N GLY A 30 -7.19 -5.94 -19.85
CA GLY A 30 -6.73 -6.69 -18.69
C GLY A 30 -7.71 -7.78 -18.27
N TYR A 31 -9.01 -7.52 -18.37
CA TYR A 31 -10.05 -8.51 -18.12
C TYR A 31 -9.98 -9.70 -19.09
N GLU A 32 -9.86 -9.42 -20.38
CA GLU A 32 -9.70 -10.44 -21.43
C GLU A 32 -8.43 -11.29 -21.23
N LYS A 33 -7.40 -10.70 -20.60
CA LYS A 33 -6.11 -11.33 -20.30
C LYS A 33 -5.89 -11.56 -18.80
N LYS A 34 -6.97 -11.80 -18.04
CA LYS A 34 -6.93 -11.96 -16.58
C LYS A 34 -5.90 -12.98 -16.09
N GLU A 35 -5.75 -14.12 -16.77
CA GLU A 35 -4.77 -15.15 -16.41
C GLU A 35 -3.33 -14.62 -16.49
N GLU A 36 -3.01 -13.80 -17.50
CA GLU A 36 -1.69 -13.16 -17.65
C GLU A 36 -1.46 -12.12 -16.55
N VAL A 37 -2.51 -11.39 -16.15
CA VAL A 37 -2.43 -10.44 -15.02
C VAL A 37 -2.17 -11.19 -13.71
N LEU A 38 -2.87 -12.29 -13.45
CA LEU A 38 -2.67 -13.11 -12.26
C LEU A 38 -1.25 -13.68 -12.22
N ASP A 39 -0.74 -14.20 -13.34
CA ASP A 39 0.64 -14.68 -13.43
C ASP A 39 1.66 -13.59 -13.04
N ILE A 40 1.48 -12.35 -13.52
CA ILE A 40 2.33 -11.21 -13.16
C ILE A 40 2.29 -10.93 -11.66
N VAL A 41 1.11 -10.91 -11.06
CA VAL A 41 0.92 -10.65 -9.62
C VAL A 41 1.59 -11.74 -8.80
N MET A 42 1.32 -13.02 -9.11
CA MET A 42 1.88 -14.16 -8.38
C MET A 42 3.41 -14.22 -8.51
N ALA A 43 3.96 -13.90 -9.69
CA ALA A 43 5.39 -13.79 -9.90
C ALA A 43 6.01 -12.69 -9.02
N PHE A 44 5.35 -11.53 -8.92
CA PHE A 44 5.84 -10.42 -8.10
C PHE A 44 5.76 -10.73 -6.60
N VAL A 45 4.71 -11.41 -6.14
CA VAL A 45 4.60 -11.90 -4.75
C VAL A 45 5.76 -12.86 -4.43
N ASN A 46 6.11 -13.76 -5.35
CA ASN A 46 7.27 -14.65 -5.17
C ASN A 46 8.61 -13.91 -5.07
N GLU A 47 8.79 -12.81 -5.79
CA GLU A 47 10.00 -11.97 -5.65
C GLU A 47 10.06 -11.31 -4.29
N ILE A 48 8.95 -10.72 -3.82
CA ILE A 48 8.88 -10.11 -2.49
C ILE A 48 9.18 -11.15 -1.41
N ARG A 49 8.59 -12.36 -1.51
CA ARG A 49 8.83 -13.47 -0.59
C ARG A 49 10.30 -13.89 -0.51
N SER A 50 11.06 -13.71 -1.58
CA SER A 50 12.49 -14.10 -1.66
C SER A 50 13.45 -12.95 -1.36
N CYS A 51 12.94 -11.74 -1.13
CA CYS A 51 13.73 -10.52 -1.00
C CYS A 51 14.14 -10.25 0.45
N ASP A 52 15.32 -9.65 0.64
CA ASP A 52 15.66 -8.98 1.90
C ASP A 52 14.91 -7.65 2.01
N LEU A 53 13.92 -7.62 2.90
CA LEU A 53 13.05 -6.46 3.12
C LEU A 53 13.67 -5.38 4.01
N HIS A 54 14.89 -5.55 4.51
CA HIS A 54 15.53 -4.56 5.41
C HIS A 54 15.60 -3.15 4.80
N ARG A 55 15.92 -3.04 3.51
CA ARG A 55 15.94 -1.72 2.84
C ARG A 55 14.54 -1.12 2.76
N ALA A 56 13.54 -1.91 2.37
CA ALA A 56 12.15 -1.45 2.27
C ALA A 56 11.61 -1.02 3.63
N TYR A 57 11.98 -1.75 4.70
CA TYR A 57 11.67 -1.39 6.07
C TYR A 57 12.25 -0.02 6.44
N ASN A 58 13.55 0.20 6.18
CA ASN A 58 14.20 1.48 6.50
C ASN A 58 13.60 2.64 5.71
N ASP A 59 13.32 2.44 4.42
CA ASP A 59 12.69 3.46 3.59
C ASP A 59 11.28 3.81 4.11
N TYR A 60 10.50 2.81 4.54
CA TYR A 60 9.18 2.99 5.11
C TYR A 60 9.22 3.64 6.51
N GLN A 61 10.14 3.21 7.38
CA GLN A 61 10.35 3.81 8.70
C GLN A 61 10.72 5.28 8.56
N ARG A 62 11.66 5.61 7.68
CA ARG A 62 12.06 7.00 7.43
C ARG A 62 10.90 7.86 6.95
N ARG A 63 10.03 7.30 6.10
CA ARG A 63 8.81 7.98 5.66
C ARG A 63 7.87 8.26 6.83
N GLN A 64 7.62 7.28 7.70
CA GLN A 64 6.76 7.43 8.88
C GLN A 64 7.31 8.50 9.85
N GLU A 65 8.63 8.58 10.04
CA GLU A 65 9.27 9.62 10.85
C GLU A 65 9.02 11.03 10.27
N VAL A 66 9.19 11.18 8.94
CA VAL A 66 8.90 12.47 8.27
C VAL A 66 7.41 12.81 8.39
N GLU A 67 6.52 11.86 8.14
CA GLU A 67 5.08 12.07 8.28
C GLU A 67 4.70 12.41 9.73
N PHE A 68 5.42 11.88 10.73
CA PHE A 68 5.20 12.19 12.14
C PHE A 68 5.71 13.59 12.51
N ASP A 69 6.94 13.94 12.10
CA ASP A 69 7.57 15.22 12.43
C ASP A 69 6.86 16.42 11.76
N TYR A 70 6.28 16.19 10.57
CA TYR A 70 5.62 17.22 9.75
C TYR A 70 4.12 16.96 9.56
N ASP A 71 3.49 16.24 10.51
CA ASP A 71 2.06 15.99 10.46
C ASP A 71 1.26 17.30 10.52
N GLU A 72 0.21 17.39 9.73
CA GLU A 72 -0.65 18.58 9.69
C GLU A 72 -1.62 18.59 10.89
N GLN A 73 -2.12 19.77 11.25
CA GLN A 73 -3.14 19.85 12.29
C GLN A 73 -4.45 19.22 11.82
N HIS A 74 -4.87 18.19 12.53
CA HIS A 74 -6.13 17.49 12.28
C HIS A 74 -7.34 18.25 12.85
N ALA A 75 -8.50 18.07 12.24
CA ALA A 75 -9.76 18.53 12.82
C ALA A 75 -10.03 17.80 14.15
N GLY A 76 -10.44 18.55 15.19
CA GLY A 76 -10.46 18.05 16.56
C GLY A 76 -11.30 16.78 16.80
N VAL A 77 -12.42 16.62 16.10
CA VAL A 77 -13.28 15.43 16.25
C VAL A 77 -12.62 14.18 15.66
N ASP A 78 -12.00 14.31 14.49
CA ASP A 78 -11.36 13.18 13.82
C ASP A 78 -10.08 12.78 14.56
N TYR A 79 -9.35 13.78 15.09
CA TYR A 79 -8.19 13.53 15.93
C TYR A 79 -8.54 12.82 17.24
N ALA A 80 -9.61 13.22 17.92
CA ALA A 80 -10.07 12.55 19.13
C ALA A 80 -10.44 11.08 18.88
N LYS A 81 -11.13 10.79 17.76
CA LYS A 81 -11.45 9.40 17.36
C LYS A 81 -10.19 8.60 17.06
N LEU A 82 -9.23 9.18 16.33
CA LEU A 82 -7.95 8.55 16.03
C LEU A 82 -7.21 8.17 17.32
N LEU A 83 -7.11 9.11 18.27
CA LEU A 83 -6.47 8.88 19.56
C LEU A 83 -7.18 7.79 20.36
N ALA A 84 -8.51 7.82 20.42
CA ALA A 84 -9.29 6.80 21.14
C ALA A 84 -9.03 5.38 20.60
N ASN A 85 -8.94 5.22 19.28
CA ASN A 85 -8.60 3.94 18.66
C ASN A 85 -7.16 3.49 18.98
N LYS A 86 -6.20 4.43 19.02
CA LYS A 86 -4.80 4.12 19.34
C LYS A 86 -4.63 3.62 20.78
N VAL A 87 -5.34 4.21 21.75
CA VAL A 87 -5.28 3.80 23.17
C VAL A 87 -5.70 2.33 23.38
N LEU A 88 -6.56 1.78 22.52
CA LEU A 88 -6.98 0.38 22.61
C LEU A 88 -5.91 -0.61 22.14
N ARG A 89 -4.93 -0.15 21.34
CA ARG A 89 -3.93 -1.01 20.68
C ARG A 89 -2.54 -0.91 21.27
N VAL A 90 -2.21 0.25 21.84
CA VAL A 90 -0.87 0.53 22.35
C VAL A 90 -0.98 1.17 23.71
N ASP A 91 -0.07 0.78 24.59
CA ASP A 91 0.02 1.35 25.92
C ASP A 91 0.29 2.87 25.87
N CYS A 92 -0.37 3.57 26.80
CA CYS A 92 -0.34 5.02 26.93
C CYS A 92 0.93 5.55 27.59
N GLU A 93 1.78 4.72 28.20
CA GLU A 93 3.01 5.23 28.81
C GLU A 93 3.95 5.81 27.74
N GLY A 94 4.51 6.99 27.98
CA GLY A 94 5.34 7.68 26.98
C GLY A 94 4.51 8.28 25.83
N SER A 95 5.02 8.21 24.60
CA SER A 95 4.36 8.82 23.43
C SER A 95 3.46 7.81 22.71
N LEU A 96 2.15 7.86 23.02
CA LEU A 96 1.11 7.08 22.32
C LEU A 96 1.21 7.22 20.80
N LEU A 97 1.45 8.45 20.33
CA LEU A 97 1.52 8.74 18.89
C LEU A 97 2.76 8.13 18.25
N ALA A 98 3.94 8.28 18.87
CA ALA A 98 5.16 7.68 18.34
C ALA A 98 5.07 6.14 18.32
N LYS A 99 4.56 5.55 19.40
CA LYS A 99 4.37 4.09 19.53
C LYS A 99 3.40 3.50 18.50
N SER A 100 2.40 4.28 18.07
CA SER A 100 1.37 3.82 17.14
C SER A 100 1.69 4.07 15.66
N GLN A 101 2.68 4.92 15.36
CA GLN A 101 2.95 5.38 13.99
C GLN A 101 4.36 5.04 13.53
N ILE A 102 5.37 5.12 14.41
CA ILE A 102 6.77 4.91 14.02
C ILE A 102 7.14 3.44 14.19
N LEU A 103 7.73 2.84 13.16
CA LEU A 103 8.31 1.51 13.29
C LEU A 103 9.57 1.57 14.18
N HIS A 104 9.73 0.63 15.10
CA HIS A 104 10.81 0.70 16.11
C HIS A 104 11.99 -0.23 15.83
N ALA A 105 11.73 -1.47 15.41
CA ALA A 105 12.76 -2.46 15.14
C ALA A 105 12.38 -3.36 13.95
N PHE A 106 13.38 -3.66 13.12
CA PHE A 106 13.26 -4.69 12.09
C PHE A 106 13.56 -6.05 12.72
N ASP A 107 12.57 -6.94 12.73
CA ASP A 107 12.74 -8.33 13.15
C ASP A 107 12.71 -9.24 11.91
N LYS A 108 13.89 -9.71 11.53
CA LYS A 108 14.04 -10.59 10.37
C LYS A 108 13.27 -11.91 10.56
N GLU A 109 13.24 -12.47 11.76
CA GLU A 109 12.58 -13.75 12.01
C GLU A 109 11.07 -13.63 11.82
N VAL A 110 10.48 -12.52 12.28
CA VAL A 110 9.06 -12.22 12.06
C VAL A 110 8.78 -12.02 10.57
N MET A 111 9.60 -11.26 9.85
CA MET A 111 9.43 -11.05 8.40
C MET A 111 9.55 -12.35 7.62
N ASP A 112 10.52 -13.20 7.97
CA ASP A 112 10.71 -14.52 7.36
C ASP A 112 9.46 -15.39 7.62
N LYS A 113 8.91 -15.40 8.85
CA LYS A 113 7.65 -16.11 9.16
C LYS A 113 6.47 -15.58 8.33
N VAL A 114 6.28 -14.27 8.24
CA VAL A 114 5.20 -13.66 7.44
C VAL A 114 5.33 -14.03 5.96
N SER A 115 6.56 -14.05 5.43
CA SER A 115 6.80 -14.40 4.02
C SER A 115 6.33 -15.81 3.64
N HIS A 116 6.27 -16.74 4.61
CA HIS A 116 5.75 -18.10 4.37
C HIS A 116 4.23 -18.10 4.12
N TYR A 117 3.49 -17.15 4.67
CA TYR A 117 2.06 -16.99 4.43
C TYR A 117 1.75 -16.33 3.09
N LEU A 118 2.73 -15.65 2.48
CA LEU A 118 2.63 -15.06 1.14
C LEU A 118 2.83 -16.08 0.01
N ASP A 119 2.35 -17.31 0.19
CA ASP A 119 2.41 -18.33 -0.87
C ASP A 119 1.31 -18.07 -1.91
N PRO A 120 1.66 -17.81 -3.19
CA PRO A 120 0.67 -17.65 -4.24
C PRO A 120 -0.30 -18.83 -4.40
N ALA A 121 0.09 -20.05 -3.99
CA ALA A 121 -0.79 -21.21 -4.03
C ALA A 121 -1.91 -21.18 -2.97
N MET A 122 -1.79 -20.34 -1.94
CA MET A 122 -2.81 -20.11 -0.91
C MET A 122 -3.73 -18.92 -1.23
N ALA A 123 -3.53 -18.23 -2.36
CA ALA A 123 -4.28 -17.05 -2.71
C ALA A 123 -5.77 -17.34 -2.99
N ILE A 124 -6.63 -16.43 -2.51
CA ILE A 124 -8.04 -16.36 -2.90
C ILE A 124 -8.18 -15.28 -3.96
N VAL A 125 -8.71 -15.64 -5.13
CA VAL A 125 -8.91 -14.70 -6.24
C VAL A 125 -10.39 -14.40 -6.38
N THR A 126 -10.74 -13.12 -6.20
CA THR A 126 -12.09 -12.62 -6.42
C THR A 126 -12.09 -11.73 -7.66
N MET A 127 -13.00 -12.02 -8.60
CA MET A 127 -13.17 -11.23 -9.81
C MET A 127 -14.55 -10.57 -9.80
N LEU A 128 -14.58 -9.25 -9.87
CA LEU A 128 -15.79 -8.45 -9.98
C LEU A 128 -15.90 -7.96 -11.43
N ALA A 129 -16.89 -8.45 -12.15
CA ALA A 129 -17.15 -8.05 -13.53
C ALA A 129 -18.66 -8.07 -13.81
N ASN A 130 -19.13 -7.08 -14.55
CA ASN A 130 -20.49 -7.03 -15.06
C ASN A 130 -20.55 -7.82 -16.37
N GLU A 131 -20.60 -9.15 -16.28
CA GLU A 131 -20.67 -10.03 -17.44
C GLU A 131 -21.98 -10.82 -17.46
N GLU A 132 -22.69 -10.73 -18.58
CA GLU A 132 -23.85 -11.58 -18.84
C GLU A 132 -23.39 -13.01 -19.16
N GLY A 133 -24.03 -14.02 -18.56
CA GLY A 133 -23.77 -15.42 -18.89
C GLY A 133 -22.72 -16.12 -18.01
N VAL A 134 -22.18 -15.47 -16.98
CA VAL A 134 -21.44 -16.17 -15.93
C VAL A 134 -22.43 -17.02 -15.13
N ALA A 135 -22.11 -18.31 -14.97
CA ALA A 135 -22.95 -19.24 -14.21
C ALA A 135 -22.92 -18.89 -12.72
N ASN A 136 -23.79 -17.98 -12.29
CA ASN A 136 -23.93 -17.61 -10.89
C ASN A 136 -24.83 -18.62 -10.16
N ASN A 137 -24.23 -19.74 -9.78
CA ASN A 137 -24.92 -20.85 -9.14
C ASN A 137 -25.07 -20.69 -7.62
N LYS A 138 -24.54 -19.61 -7.05
CA LYS A 138 -24.68 -19.26 -5.63
C LYS A 138 -25.35 -17.90 -5.48
N TYR A 139 -26.01 -17.73 -4.35
CA TYR A 139 -26.77 -16.53 -4.00
C TYR A 139 -26.46 -16.17 -2.54
N GLU A 140 -26.15 -14.90 -2.32
CA GLU A 140 -25.94 -14.30 -1.00
C GLU A 140 -27.16 -13.43 -0.69
N GLU A 141 -27.78 -13.67 0.47
CA GLU A 141 -29.13 -13.23 0.79
C GLU A 141 -29.23 -11.78 1.27
N TRP A 142 -28.17 -11.24 1.88
CA TRP A 142 -28.20 -9.94 2.54
C TRP A 142 -28.04 -8.79 1.53
N PHE A 143 -27.31 -9.01 0.44
CA PHE A 143 -27.04 -8.02 -0.60
C PHE A 143 -27.61 -8.38 -1.98
N ASP A 144 -28.44 -9.43 -2.09
CA ASP A 144 -29.02 -9.89 -3.35
C ASP A 144 -27.94 -10.15 -4.42
N LEU A 145 -26.86 -10.81 -4.00
CA LEU A 145 -25.66 -11.00 -4.81
C LEU A 145 -25.57 -12.42 -5.35
N HIS A 146 -25.53 -12.50 -6.68
CA HIS A 146 -25.29 -13.74 -7.41
C HIS A 146 -23.80 -13.91 -7.69
N TYR A 147 -23.25 -15.10 -7.36
CA TYR A 147 -21.83 -15.39 -7.57
C TYR A 147 -21.58 -16.87 -7.89
N SER A 148 -20.33 -17.18 -8.20
CA SER A 148 -19.83 -18.55 -8.33
C SER A 148 -18.49 -18.68 -7.64
N SER A 149 -18.13 -19.90 -7.26
CA SER A 149 -16.82 -20.18 -6.67
C SER A 149 -16.38 -21.56 -7.10
N SER A 150 -15.13 -21.68 -7.55
CA SER A 150 -14.51 -22.95 -7.90
C SER A 150 -13.09 -22.99 -7.32
N PRO A 151 -12.58 -24.17 -6.94
CA PRO A 151 -11.19 -24.30 -6.59
C PRO A 151 -10.31 -23.97 -7.81
N ILE A 152 -9.19 -23.29 -7.56
CA ILE A 152 -8.12 -23.15 -8.57
C ILE A 152 -7.52 -24.52 -8.81
N ASP A 153 -7.35 -24.91 -10.07
CA ASP A 153 -6.83 -26.22 -10.42
C ASP A 153 -5.37 -26.40 -9.98
N GLU A 154 -4.99 -27.65 -9.74
CA GLU A 154 -3.67 -27.97 -9.19
C GLU A 154 -2.52 -27.55 -10.10
N LYS A 155 -2.70 -27.60 -11.42
CA LYS A 155 -1.65 -27.20 -12.37
C LYS A 155 -1.40 -25.69 -12.27
N THR A 156 -2.44 -24.89 -12.13
CA THR A 156 -2.33 -23.44 -11.92
C THR A 156 -1.67 -23.11 -10.59
N ARG A 157 -2.04 -23.78 -9.49
CA ARG A 157 -1.37 -23.58 -8.18
C ARG A 157 0.13 -23.93 -8.23
N GLN A 158 0.47 -25.05 -8.87
CA GLN A 158 1.87 -25.47 -9.04
C GLN A 158 2.66 -24.50 -9.92
N LYS A 159 2.01 -23.87 -10.91
CA LYS A 159 2.62 -22.81 -11.71
C LYS A 159 2.88 -21.56 -10.85
N TRP A 160 1.87 -21.08 -10.12
CA TRP A 160 1.97 -19.87 -9.30
C TRP A 160 3.01 -19.99 -8.17
N SER A 161 3.19 -21.15 -7.56
CA SER A 161 4.24 -21.35 -6.55
C SER A 161 5.66 -21.24 -7.09
N LYS A 162 5.87 -21.38 -8.41
CA LYS A 162 7.19 -21.45 -9.05
C LYS A 162 7.51 -20.27 -9.96
N ILE A 163 6.50 -19.60 -10.50
CA ILE A 163 6.69 -18.52 -11.47
C ILE A 163 7.54 -17.39 -10.87
N ARG A 164 8.47 -16.85 -11.65
CA ARG A 164 9.32 -15.71 -11.29
C ARG A 164 9.13 -14.57 -12.26
N THR A 165 9.44 -13.36 -11.80
CA THR A 165 9.30 -12.16 -12.64
C THR A 165 10.19 -12.22 -13.89
N SER A 166 11.39 -12.80 -13.74
CA SER A 166 12.33 -13.05 -14.84
C SER A 166 11.78 -13.92 -15.95
N ASP A 167 10.83 -14.83 -15.64
CA ASP A 167 10.21 -15.71 -16.64
C ASP A 167 9.17 -14.95 -17.50
N ILE A 168 8.66 -13.83 -16.99
CA ILE A 168 7.63 -13.02 -17.64
C ILE A 168 8.25 -11.85 -18.39
N SER A 169 9.06 -11.04 -17.71
CA SER A 169 9.68 -9.85 -18.30
C SER A 169 10.84 -9.33 -17.44
N PRO A 170 11.98 -8.96 -18.05
CA PRO A 170 13.10 -8.35 -17.32
C PRO A 170 12.77 -6.94 -16.77
N LEU A 171 11.66 -6.34 -17.21
CA LEU A 171 11.18 -5.05 -16.70
C LEU A 171 10.42 -5.18 -15.37
N LEU A 172 10.05 -6.40 -14.96
CA LEU A 172 9.44 -6.66 -13.67
C LEU A 172 10.55 -6.89 -12.65
N HIS A 173 10.81 -5.88 -11.84
CA HIS A 173 11.82 -5.94 -10.80
C HIS A 173 11.34 -5.20 -9.54
N LEU A 174 11.96 -5.50 -8.41
CA LEU A 174 11.72 -4.75 -7.18
C LEU A 174 12.08 -3.27 -7.37
N PRO A 175 11.41 -2.35 -6.65
CA PRO A 175 11.74 -0.93 -6.73
C PRO A 175 13.23 -0.69 -6.44
N ILE A 176 13.81 0.25 -7.18
CA ILE A 176 15.13 0.79 -6.84
C ILE A 176 14.98 1.77 -5.66
N LYS A 177 16.10 2.22 -5.11
CA LYS A 177 16.11 3.24 -4.06
C LYS A 177 15.36 4.50 -4.54
N ASN A 178 14.53 5.08 -3.66
CA ASN A 178 13.84 6.33 -3.94
C ASN A 178 14.74 7.54 -3.66
N ASP A 179 15.23 8.19 -4.73
CA ASP A 179 16.08 9.38 -4.62
C ASP A 179 15.29 10.68 -4.35
N PHE A 180 13.95 10.63 -4.34
CA PHE A 180 13.09 11.78 -4.01
C PHE A 180 12.73 11.88 -2.52
N ALA A 181 13.24 10.96 -1.68
CA ALA A 181 13.05 11.05 -0.24
C ALA A 181 13.70 12.33 0.31
N PRO A 182 12.97 13.21 1.01
CA PRO A 182 13.51 14.47 1.48
C PRO A 182 14.56 14.26 2.58
N SER A 183 15.69 14.95 2.45
CA SER A 183 16.81 14.94 3.41
C SER A 183 17.04 16.28 4.10
N HIS A 184 16.47 17.37 3.58
CA HIS A 184 16.62 18.73 4.10
C HIS A 184 15.26 19.31 4.42
N PHE A 185 15.08 19.72 5.67
CA PHE A 185 13.83 20.28 6.17
C PHE A 185 14.02 21.67 6.79
N ASP A 186 15.16 22.30 6.50
CA ASP A 186 15.49 23.63 6.99
C ASP A 186 14.46 24.64 6.50
N ILE A 187 13.86 25.37 7.44
CA ILE A 187 12.91 26.44 7.12
C ILE A 187 13.71 27.62 6.56
N VAL A 188 13.43 27.99 5.30
CA VAL A 188 13.99 29.21 4.70
C VAL A 188 13.36 30.43 5.37
N THR A 189 14.16 31.15 6.16
CA THR A 189 13.75 32.34 6.91
C THR A 189 14.05 33.65 6.18
N THR A 190 14.81 33.60 5.08
CA THR A 190 15.12 34.78 4.28
C THR A 190 13.83 35.29 3.64
N GLN A 191 13.43 36.52 3.98
CA GLN A 191 12.37 37.20 3.28
C GLN A 191 12.90 37.60 1.91
N VAL A 192 12.25 37.12 0.86
CA VAL A 192 12.46 37.65 -0.49
C VAL A 192 11.51 38.83 -0.61
N ASP A 193 12.06 40.04 -0.50
CA ASP A 193 11.34 41.24 -0.93
C ASP A 193 11.06 41.05 -2.43
N GLY A 194 9.81 40.68 -2.74
CA GLY A 194 9.39 40.44 -4.11
C GLY A 194 9.40 41.75 -4.88
N GLU A 195 10.51 42.08 -5.53
CA GLU A 195 10.45 43.00 -6.66
C GLU A 195 9.60 42.31 -7.74
N GLU A 196 8.44 42.90 -8.07
CA GLU A 196 7.64 42.54 -9.23
C GLU A 196 8.50 42.69 -10.50
N LYS A 197 9.22 41.64 -10.88
CA LYS A 197 9.81 41.56 -12.20
C LYS A 197 8.68 41.36 -13.19
N LYS A 198 8.36 42.40 -13.96
CA LYS A 198 7.51 42.30 -15.16
C LYS A 198 8.14 41.30 -16.12
N ALA A 199 7.68 40.05 -16.06
CA ALA A 199 7.82 39.07 -17.11
C ALA A 199 6.46 38.95 -17.82
N ASP A 200 6.44 38.50 -19.08
CA ASP A 200 5.23 38.17 -19.88
C ASP A 200 4.39 37.01 -19.29
N SER A 201 4.58 36.69 -18.01
CA SER A 201 3.99 35.60 -17.27
C SER A 201 3.68 36.06 -15.85
N TRP A 202 2.45 35.86 -15.38
CA TRP A 202 2.05 36.18 -14.02
C TRP A 202 2.44 35.06 -13.06
N TRP A 203 3.17 35.41 -12.00
CA TRP A 203 3.52 34.48 -10.92
C TRP A 203 3.00 35.04 -9.60
N TRP A 204 2.34 34.18 -8.82
CA TRP A 204 1.93 34.50 -7.45
C TRP A 204 2.93 33.86 -6.49
N TYR A 205 3.53 34.66 -5.61
CA TYR A 205 4.44 34.19 -4.58
C TYR A 205 3.92 34.59 -3.20
N LYS A 206 3.90 33.63 -2.27
CA LYS A 206 3.65 33.87 -0.86
C LYS A 206 4.51 32.91 -0.04
N GLN A 207 5.45 33.45 0.74
CA GLN A 207 6.15 32.68 1.75
C GLN A 207 5.18 32.36 2.89
N PRO A 208 5.07 31.09 3.35
CA PRO A 208 4.28 30.75 4.52
C PRO A 208 4.77 31.55 5.74
N ILE A 209 3.85 32.27 6.39
CA ILE A 209 4.16 33.00 7.62
C ILE A 209 4.16 31.98 8.76
N LYS A 210 5.20 31.97 9.61
CA LYS A 210 5.24 31.16 10.84
C LYS A 210 3.92 31.35 11.60
N LEU A 211 3.15 30.29 11.79
CA LEU A 211 2.21 30.24 12.89
C LEU A 211 3.07 30.25 14.17
N GLU A 212 2.95 31.30 14.97
CA GLU A 212 3.50 31.26 16.33
C GLU A 212 2.80 30.10 17.05
N ALA A 213 3.59 29.14 17.53
CA ALA A 213 3.07 28.04 18.33
C ALA A 213 2.48 28.65 19.61
N SER A 214 1.16 28.56 19.76
CA SER A 214 0.41 28.89 20.97
C SER A 214 0.59 27.82 22.04
#